data_AF-A0A7S9RQU3-F1
#
_entry.id   AF-A0A7S9RQU3-F1
#
_cell.length_a   1.000
_cell.length_b   1.000
_cell.length_c   1.000
_cell.angle_alpha   90.00
_cell.angle_beta   90.00
_cell.angle_gamma   90.00
#
_symmetry.space_group_name_H-M   'P 1'
#
loop_
_entity.id
_entity.type
_entity.pdbx_description
1 polymer ?
#
loop_
_entity_poly.entity_id
_entity_poly.type
_entity_poly.pdbx_seq_one_letter_code
_entity_poly.pdbx_strand_id
1 'polypeptide(L)'
;MSIYPFKSGYEMLYNNGGFEIVFGLSEDCGDMRIGMRWTATASSESGYPIGKNGEPRYFILSQDLDITFLATLLGGGKENDKKIVKAIKTLIIQGEKK
;
A
#
# COMPACT_ATOMS: atom_id res chain seq x y z
N MET A 1 11.06 3.62 -16.18
CA MET A 1 10.51 2.42 -15.53
C MET A 1 9.93 2.89 -14.20
N SER A 2 8.62 3.10 -14.16
CA SER A 2 7.94 3.71 -13.01
C SER A 2 7.90 2.69 -11.87
N ILE A 3 8.33 3.11 -10.68
CA ILE A 3 8.24 2.31 -9.45
C ILE A 3 7.18 3.05 -8.62
N TYR A 4 5.96 2.61 -8.89
CA TYR A 4 4.69 3.31 -8.90
C TYR A 4 4.39 4.14 -7.64
N PRO A 5 4.51 5.48 -7.69
CA PRO A 5 4.00 6.34 -6.64
C PRO A 5 2.49 6.57 -6.80
N PHE A 6 1.84 6.95 -5.72
CA PHE A 6 0.40 7.22 -5.69
C PHE A 6 0.10 8.65 -6.20
N LYS A 7 -0.76 8.78 -7.21
CA LYS A 7 -0.95 10.01 -8.01
C LYS A 7 -1.43 11.24 -7.24
N SER A 8 -2.19 11.04 -6.17
CA SER A 8 -2.84 12.12 -5.42
C SER A 8 -2.61 11.98 -3.92
N GLY A 9 -1.48 11.36 -3.56
CA GLY A 9 -1.21 10.90 -2.20
C GLY A 9 -1.87 9.56 -1.89
N TYR A 10 -1.72 9.13 -0.65
CA TYR A 10 -2.19 7.85 -0.15
C TYR A 10 -2.76 8.00 1.26
N GLU A 11 -3.71 7.13 1.62
CA GLU A 11 -4.21 6.98 2.97
C GLU A 11 -3.35 5.96 3.72
N MET A 12 -2.81 6.34 4.87
CA MET A 12 -2.03 5.44 5.72
C MET A 12 -2.95 4.50 6.48
N LEU A 13 -2.79 3.19 6.24
CA LEU A 13 -3.59 2.13 6.87
C LEU A 13 -2.89 1.52 8.08
N TYR A 14 -1.56 1.42 8.02
CA TYR A 14 -0.72 0.89 9.09
C TYR A 14 0.63 1.58 9.07
N ASN A 15 1.17 1.86 10.26
CA ASN A 15 2.53 2.34 10.45
C ASN A 15 3.01 1.97 11.85
N ASN A 16 4.19 1.35 11.95
CA ASN A 16 4.83 1.02 13.23
C ASN A 16 6.21 1.71 13.42
N GLY A 17 6.51 2.72 12.62
CA GLY A 17 7.78 3.45 12.60
C GLY A 17 8.85 2.83 11.72
N GLY A 18 8.77 1.52 11.44
CA GLY A 18 9.70 0.80 10.55
C GLY A 18 9.07 0.39 9.21
N PHE A 19 7.76 0.15 9.19
CA PHE A 19 7.04 -0.36 8.03
C PHE A 19 5.69 0.32 7.93
N GLU A 20 5.28 0.61 6.70
CA GLU A 20 3.99 1.23 6.42
C GLU A 20 3.21 0.53 5.30
N ILE A 21 1.89 0.54 5.46
CA ILE A 21 0.92 0.03 4.51
C ILE A 21 -0.03 1.18 4.19
N VAL A 22 -0.24 1.41 2.91
CA VAL A 22 -0.98 2.56 2.40
C VAL A 22 -1.96 2.15 1.30
N PHE A 23 -2.97 2.98 1.09
CA PHE A 23 -3.99 2.81 0.07
C PHE A 23 -4.09 4.07 -0.78
N GLY A 24 -3.97 3.93 -2.10
CA GLY A 24 -4.01 5.08 -2.98
C GLY A 24 -4.18 4.72 -4.45
N LEU A 25 -4.28 5.76 -5.27
CA LEU A 25 -4.45 5.63 -6.72
C LEU A 25 -3.12 5.34 -7.43
N SER A 26 -3.05 4.15 -8.04
CA SER A 26 -2.16 3.74 -9.13
C SER A 26 -1.83 4.83 -10.14
N GLU A 27 -0.61 5.40 -10.20
CA GLU A 27 -0.24 6.23 -11.36
C GLU A 27 -0.25 5.44 -12.68
N ASP A 28 -0.03 4.14 -12.61
CA ASP A 28 0.35 3.35 -13.78
C ASP A 28 -0.78 2.51 -14.32
N CYS A 29 -1.68 2.09 -13.44
CA CYS A 29 -2.91 1.39 -13.82
C CYS A 29 -4.17 2.24 -13.64
N GLY A 30 -4.10 3.38 -12.94
CA GLY A 30 -5.28 4.21 -12.65
C GLY A 30 -6.27 3.57 -11.67
N ASP A 31 -5.92 2.45 -11.03
CA ASP A 31 -6.74 1.74 -10.05
C ASP A 31 -6.32 2.09 -8.62
N MET A 32 -7.24 1.95 -7.68
CA MET A 32 -6.90 1.93 -6.25
C MET A 32 -6.12 0.66 -5.91
N ARG A 33 -5.02 0.83 -5.17
CA ARG A 33 -4.03 -0.21 -4.87
C ARG A 33 -3.53 -0.12 -3.44
N ILE A 34 -3.07 -1.26 -2.92
CA ILE A 34 -2.36 -1.36 -1.65
C ILE A 34 -0.86 -1.35 -1.89
N GLY A 35 -0.18 -0.41 -1.23
CA GLY A 35 1.27 -0.31 -1.22
C GLY A 35 1.83 -0.64 0.15
N MET A 36 2.99 -1.26 0.18
CA MET A 36 3.73 -1.51 1.41
C MET A 36 5.20 -1.17 1.25
N ARG A 37 5.84 -0.62 2.29
CA ARG A 37 7.29 -0.40 2.30
C ARG A 37 7.91 -0.29 3.68
N TRP A 38 9.21 -0.54 3.76
CA TRP A 38 10.04 -0.14 4.89
C TRP A 38 10.28 1.38 4.86
N THR A 39 10.33 2.01 6.04
CA THR A 39 10.50 3.45 6.23
C THR A 39 11.97 3.88 6.29
N ALA A 40 12.87 2.97 6.69
CA ALA A 40 14.30 3.27 6.80
C ALA A 40 14.95 3.27 5.42
N THR A 41 15.81 4.26 5.17
CA THR A 41 16.75 4.30 4.04
C THR A 41 17.63 3.07 4.08
N ALA A 42 17.23 2.04 3.35
CA ALA A 42 17.96 0.80 3.27
C ALA A 42 19.10 0.99 2.25
N SER A 43 20.33 0.60 2.60
CA SER A 43 21.39 0.48 1.59
C SER A 43 20.95 -0.51 0.51
N SER A 44 21.47 -0.38 -0.71
CA SER A 44 21.21 -1.32 -1.81
C SER A 44 21.55 -2.78 -1.45
N GLU A 45 22.35 -2.99 -0.42
CA GLU A 45 22.77 -4.29 0.10
C GLU A 45 21.70 -5.00 0.93
N SER A 46 20.65 -4.28 1.37
CA SER A 46 19.53 -4.84 2.14
C SER A 46 18.58 -5.72 1.32
N GLY A 47 18.72 -5.75 0.00
CA GLY A 47 17.87 -6.53 -0.92
C GLY A 47 16.46 -5.95 -1.14
N TYR A 48 16.10 -4.84 -0.48
CA TYR A 48 14.81 -4.18 -0.69
C TYR A 48 14.84 -3.24 -1.91
N PRO A 49 13.76 -3.16 -2.71
CA PRO A 49 13.71 -2.23 -3.84
C PRO A 49 13.82 -0.76 -3.40
N ILE A 50 14.90 -0.10 -3.84
CA ILE A 50 15.15 1.32 -3.61
C ILE A 50 15.07 2.11 -4.92
N GLY A 51 14.68 3.38 -4.83
CA GLY A 51 14.70 4.32 -5.93
C GLY A 51 16.08 4.90 -6.21
N LYS A 52 16.16 5.75 -7.25
CA LYS A 52 17.40 6.43 -7.67
C LYS A 52 18.08 7.26 -6.58
N ASN A 53 17.37 7.60 -5.51
CA ASN A 53 17.86 8.43 -4.41
C ASN A 53 18.04 7.65 -3.09
N GLY A 54 18.03 6.32 -3.12
CA GLY A 54 18.12 5.49 -1.90
C GLY A 54 16.80 5.36 -1.12
N GLU A 55 15.73 6.01 -1.59
CA GLU A 55 14.41 5.96 -0.96
C GLU A 55 13.73 4.60 -1.18
N PRO A 56 13.23 3.92 -0.13
CA PRO A 56 12.46 2.70 -0.25
C PRO A 56 11.21 2.92 -1.09
N ARG A 57 10.97 1.98 -2.01
CA ARG A 57 9.83 2.02 -2.91
C ARG A 57 8.65 1.26 -2.33
N TYR A 58 7.45 1.68 -2.70
CA TYR A 58 6.25 0.91 -2.43
C TYR A 58 6.22 -0.34 -3.30
N PHE A 59 6.08 -1.49 -2.65
CA PHE A 59 5.66 -2.72 -3.27
C PHE A 59 4.14 -2.73 -3.36
N ILE A 60 3.59 -2.89 -4.56
CA ILE A 60 2.15 -2.97 -4.78
C ILE A 60 1.70 -4.41 -4.63
N LEU A 61 0.75 -4.65 -3.73
CA LEU A 61 0.18 -5.97 -3.52
C LEU A 61 -0.71 -6.37 -4.71
N SER A 62 -0.69 -7.67 -5.05
CA SER A 62 -1.59 -8.23 -6.07
C SER A 62 -3.06 -8.03 -5.65
N GLN A 63 -3.93 -7.78 -6.63
CA GLN A 63 -5.37 -7.64 -6.39
C GLN A 63 -5.98 -8.91 -5.80
N ASP A 64 -5.42 -10.08 -6.13
CA ASP A 64 -5.90 -11.36 -5.61
C ASP A 64 -5.63 -11.55 -4.10
N LEU A 65 -4.73 -10.74 -3.54
CA LEU A 65 -4.25 -10.87 -2.16
C LEU A 65 -4.66 -9.69 -1.28
N ASP A 66 -5.05 -8.56 -1.85
CA ASP A 66 -5.15 -7.29 -1.13
C ASP A 66 -6.26 -7.27 -0.07
N ILE A 67 -7.45 -7.76 -0.40
CA ILE A 67 -8.59 -7.81 0.55
C ILE A 67 -8.26 -8.74 1.72
N THR A 68 -7.78 -9.95 1.44
CA THR A 68 -7.44 -10.93 2.49
C THR A 68 -6.36 -10.39 3.39
N PHE A 69 -5.30 -9.79 2.81
CA PHE A 69 -4.23 -9.17 3.58
C PHE A 69 -4.77 -8.04 4.47
N LEU A 70 -5.58 -7.13 3.94
CA LEU A 70 -6.17 -6.04 4.73
C LEU A 70 -7.05 -6.54 5.87
N ALA A 71 -7.81 -7.61 5.65
CA ALA A 71 -8.63 -8.20 6.70
C ALA A 71 -7.80 -8.68 7.91
N THR A 72 -6.55 -9.14 7.68
CA THR A 72 -5.65 -9.56 8.77
C THR A 72 -5.18 -8.41 9.67
N LEU A 73 -5.28 -7.17 9.19
CA LEU A 73 -4.85 -5.97 9.93
C LEU A 73 -5.94 -5.40 10.84
N LEU A 74 -7.16 -5.91 10.76
CA LEU A 74 -8.28 -5.48 11.58
C LEU A 74 -8.06 -5.86 13.06
N GLY A 75 -8.54 -5.00 13.96
CA GLY A 75 -8.37 -5.17 15.41
C GLY A 75 -7.10 -4.52 15.96
N GLY A 76 -6.29 -3.89 15.10
CA GLY A 76 -5.12 -3.11 15.50
C GLY A 76 -5.46 -1.73 16.07
N GLY A 77 -6.68 -1.22 15.86
CA GLY A 77 -7.16 0.02 16.45
C GLY A 77 -8.34 0.65 15.71
N LYS A 78 -9.31 1.20 16.44
CA LYS A 78 -10.62 1.64 15.89
C LYS A 78 -10.54 2.63 14.72
N GLU A 79 -9.56 3.54 14.70
CA GLU A 79 -9.43 4.51 13.60
C GLU A 79 -8.87 3.85 12.34
N ASN A 80 -7.82 3.05 12.48
CA ASN A 80 -7.22 2.31 11.37
C ASN A 80 -8.20 1.28 10.81
N ASP A 81 -8.95 0.59 11.66
CA ASP A 81 -9.99 -0.36 11.24
C ASP A 81 -11.01 0.31 10.31
N LYS A 82 -11.42 1.56 10.58
CA LYS A 82 -12.34 2.31 9.69
C LYS A 82 -11.71 2.56 8.32
N LYS A 83 -10.43 2.95 8.28
CA LYS A 83 -9.69 3.19 7.03
C LYS A 83 -9.53 1.89 6.24
N ILE A 84 -9.19 0.79 6.92
CA ILE A 84 -9.05 -0.54 6.34
C ILE A 84 -10.38 -1.04 5.76
N VAL A 85 -11.48 -0.95 6.52
CA VAL A 85 -12.82 -1.34 6.04
C VAL A 85 -13.23 -0.51 4.82
N LYS A 86 -12.93 0.79 4.79
CA LYS A 86 -13.19 1.66 3.64
C LYS A 86 -12.36 1.25 2.41
N ALA A 87 -11.08 0.91 2.61
CA ALA A 87 -10.21 0.43 1.54
C ALA A 87 -10.75 -0.88 0.94
N ILE A 88 -11.10 -1.86 1.79
CA ILE A 88 -11.69 -3.15 1.37
C ILE A 88 -12.96 -2.92 0.54
N LYS A 89 -13.90 -2.08 1.01
CA LYS A 89 -15.13 -1.79 0.27
C LYS A 89 -14.84 -1.21 -1.12
N THR A 90 -13.88 -0.29 -1.21
CA THR A 90 -13.46 0.32 -2.48
C THR A 90 -12.91 -0.74 -3.44
N LEU A 91 -12.06 -1.64 -2.93
CA LEU A 91 -11.44 -2.71 -3.74
C LEU A 91 -12.48 -3.70 -4.27
N ILE A 92 -13.49 -4.08 -3.45
CA ILE A 92 -14.60 -4.93 -3.88
C ILE A 92 -15.39 -4.28 -5.03
N ILE A 93 -15.82 -3.02 -4.83
CA ILE A 93 -16.59 -2.28 -5.86
C ILE A 93 -15.77 -2.10 -7.15
N GLN A 94 -14.45 -1.93 -7.03
CA GLN A 94 -13.56 -1.84 -8.18
C GLN A 94 -13.45 -3.19 -8.92
N GLY A 95 -13.36 -4.30 -8.19
CA GLY A 95 -13.30 -5.64 -8.77
C GLY A 95 -14.58 -6.04 -9.53
N GLU A 96 -15.74 -5.63 -9.05
CA GLU A 96 -17.04 -5.88 -9.72
C GLU A 96 -17.21 -5.14 -11.06
N LYS A 97 -16.38 -4.12 -11.34
CA LYS A 97 -16.44 -3.32 -12.57
C LYS A 97 -15.56 -3.86 -13.70
N LYS A 98 -14.75 -4.88 -13.45
CA LYS A 98 -13.84 -5.50 -14.44
C LYS A 98 -14.46 -6.77 -15.01
#